data_AF-A0A7I8X3Z7-F1
#
_entry.id   AF-A0A7I8X3Z7-F1
#
_cell.length_a   1.000
_cell.length_b   1.000
_cell.length_c   1.000
_cell.angle_alpha   90.00
_cell.angle_beta   90.00
_cell.angle_gamma   90.00
#
_symmetry.space_group_name_H-M   'P 1'
#
loop_
_entity.id
_entity.type
_entity.pdbx_description
1 polymer ?
#
loop_
_entity_poly.entity_id
_entity_poly.type
_entity_poly.pdbx_seq_one_letter_code
_entity_poly.pdbx_strand_id
1 'polypeptide(L)'
;MTILRFFAVSALLAVSAALGNMDWGYERHNGPDSWTETCASGRRQSPIDIHAANVDYSLITKMHFANYIKTGNVSIKNNGHSVMISGFADWGENQPYIYGGDLETKYQLIQIHFHWGPTNDVGSEHSIGTLHYPIEVHLVHQKDGTKDLTVLPGDGLAVLAVFGYVAQESIHFNTIEPILNNIVAHGSEQAYDKYQPKEFLPVNAENFYRYDGSLTTPSCGEQVVWTIFAEPLPITQKQLTLFRKIQSSHGTTFDIGNFRHAQPLNGRRIKYRGGSDRHQICGHNSANKAAGGLTDWLQNADKILPYVLSHGPRPERRRMSLSGKVALVTGASRGIGKGIAIELGKAGATVYVTGRQPEKSDKAPNQSTLEEVAKEITAVGGKGKHVYVDHSDAESVKKLFELIAKENNGQLDILVNNAYSAVNFILGNTGKKFWEIEADPAYAYDVINDVGLRNHYICLVHAARLMVPRKTGLIVNIGSLGGISYFLNVAYGIGKGGIDRLSSDAAIELAGTGVTVVSLWPGAVKTELIQTNVLKEDNGSAVYKYFNEGESIYYPGKCIVKIATLPDLNKHSGEIFTTTYIAKEYQLKDVDGRLPADPNVLQATSFIDQMNAVRTRVLKGKQ
;
A
#
# COMPACT_ATOMS: atom_id res chain seq x y z
N MET A 1 5.85 48.63 -37.25
CA MET A 1 6.07 47.19 -37.49
C MET A 1 5.39 46.46 -36.35
N THR A 2 4.08 46.33 -36.51
CA THR A 2 3.09 45.89 -35.53
C THR A 2 2.36 44.75 -36.22
N ILE A 3 1.94 43.72 -35.48
CA ILE A 3 1.45 42.39 -35.92
C ILE A 3 2.56 41.33 -35.87
N LEU A 4 2.85 40.80 -34.67
CA LEU A 4 3.28 39.41 -34.43
C LEU A 4 3.36 39.13 -32.91
N ARG A 5 2.25 39.31 -32.17
CA ARG A 5 2.19 39.01 -30.72
C ARG A 5 0.77 38.60 -30.31
N PHE A 6 0.26 37.45 -30.78
CA PHE A 6 -1.02 36.88 -30.33
C PHE A 6 -1.20 35.41 -30.76
N PHE A 7 -0.21 34.53 -30.55
CA PHE A 7 -0.30 33.13 -31.02
C PHE A 7 -0.07 32.03 -29.96
N ALA A 8 -0.09 32.33 -28.66
CA ALA A 8 0.03 31.31 -27.60
C ALA A 8 -1.25 31.10 -26.75
N VAL A 9 -2.36 31.78 -27.08
CA VAL A 9 -3.63 31.72 -26.32
C VAL A 9 -4.66 30.75 -26.94
N SER A 10 -4.34 30.13 -28.07
CA SER A 10 -5.33 29.45 -28.93
C SER A 10 -5.43 27.92 -28.80
N ALA A 11 -4.80 27.26 -27.82
CA ALA A 11 -4.95 25.81 -27.67
C ALA A 11 -6.37 25.40 -27.22
N LEU A 12 -7.01 26.18 -26.33
CA LEU A 12 -8.41 26.00 -25.95
C LEU A 12 -9.39 26.80 -26.84
N LEU A 13 -8.97 27.96 -27.36
CA LEU A 13 -9.81 28.80 -28.23
C LEU A 13 -9.91 28.31 -29.68
N ALA A 14 -8.97 27.50 -30.18
CA ALA A 14 -9.10 26.91 -31.51
C ALA A 14 -9.98 25.65 -31.51
N VAL A 15 -10.20 25.02 -30.34
CA VAL A 15 -11.23 23.98 -30.16
C VAL A 15 -12.62 24.60 -30.00
N SER A 16 -12.72 25.83 -29.46
CA SER A 16 -14.02 26.53 -29.38
C SER A 16 -14.55 27.03 -30.73
N ALA A 17 -13.73 27.08 -31.78
CA ALA A 17 -14.16 27.52 -33.11
C ALA A 17 -14.78 26.39 -33.96
N ALA A 18 -14.51 25.12 -33.62
CA ALA A 18 -15.04 23.96 -34.33
C ALA A 18 -16.26 23.31 -33.65
N LEU A 19 -16.58 23.72 -32.41
CA LEU A 19 -17.76 23.28 -31.67
C LEU A 19 -18.75 24.44 -31.59
N GLY A 20 -19.85 24.36 -32.32
CA GLY A 20 -20.96 25.27 -32.09
C GLY A 20 -21.43 25.17 -30.64
N ASN A 21 -21.37 26.28 -29.89
CA ASN A 21 -22.22 26.58 -28.73
C ASN A 21 -22.49 25.46 -27.70
N MET A 22 -21.52 24.60 -27.38
CA MET A 22 -21.64 23.73 -26.20
C MET A 22 -21.09 24.45 -24.97
N ASP A 23 -22.00 24.97 -24.15
CA ASP A 23 -21.73 25.36 -22.77
C ASP A 23 -21.39 24.09 -21.96
N TRP A 24 -20.14 23.93 -21.56
CA TRP A 24 -19.67 22.76 -20.79
C TRP A 24 -19.04 23.23 -19.48
N GLY A 25 -19.14 22.41 -18.45
CA GLY A 25 -18.60 22.69 -17.12
C GLY A 25 -18.49 21.43 -16.29
N TYR A 26 -18.59 21.59 -14.97
CA TYR A 26 -18.57 20.50 -13.99
C TYR A 26 -19.76 20.60 -13.03
N GLU A 27 -20.85 21.21 -13.49
CA GLU A 27 -22.09 21.31 -12.72
C GLU A 27 -23.07 20.24 -13.17
N ARG A 28 -24.11 19.99 -12.38
CA ARG A 28 -25.06 18.90 -12.68
C ARG A 28 -25.71 18.99 -14.07
N HIS A 29 -25.83 20.18 -14.64
CA HIS A 29 -26.53 20.42 -15.90
C HIS A 29 -25.60 20.51 -17.14
N ASN A 30 -24.30 20.71 -16.95
CA ASN A 30 -23.31 20.84 -18.03
C ASN A 30 -22.02 20.04 -17.77
N GLY A 31 -22.05 19.13 -16.79
CA GLY A 31 -20.95 18.29 -16.34
C GLY A 31 -20.66 17.09 -17.25
N PRO A 32 -19.65 16.27 -16.90
CA PRO A 32 -19.18 15.12 -17.67
C PRO A 32 -20.27 14.21 -18.26
N ASP A 33 -21.36 13.97 -17.52
CA ASP A 33 -22.46 13.10 -17.95
C ASP A 33 -23.29 13.67 -19.11
N SER A 34 -23.17 14.98 -19.36
CA SER A 34 -23.88 15.71 -20.42
C SER A 34 -23.03 15.96 -21.67
N TRP A 35 -21.74 15.64 -21.63
CA TRP A 35 -20.83 15.88 -22.75
C TRP A 35 -21.12 14.93 -23.90
N THR A 36 -21.22 15.46 -25.12
CA THR A 36 -21.65 14.71 -26.32
C THR A 36 -20.52 14.54 -27.34
N GLU A 37 -20.85 14.16 -28.58
CA GLU A 37 -19.89 13.98 -29.69
C GLU A 37 -18.80 12.95 -29.41
N THR A 38 -17.53 13.30 -29.65
CA THR A 38 -16.36 12.43 -29.43
C THR A 38 -16.26 11.97 -27.98
N CYS A 39 -16.75 12.76 -27.02
CA CYS A 39 -16.84 12.36 -25.62
C CYS A 39 -17.76 11.14 -25.42
N ALA A 40 -18.79 10.97 -26.27
CA ALA A 40 -19.73 9.85 -26.21
C ALA A 40 -19.38 8.69 -27.16
N SER A 41 -18.74 8.97 -28.30
CA SER A 41 -18.47 7.96 -29.34
C SER A 41 -17.02 7.48 -29.44
N GLY A 42 -16.08 8.14 -28.75
CA GLY A 42 -14.68 7.78 -28.77
C GLY A 42 -14.40 6.39 -28.19
N ARG A 43 -13.41 5.68 -28.74
CA ARG A 43 -12.98 4.34 -28.30
C ARG A 43 -11.72 4.37 -27.45
N ARG A 44 -10.94 5.44 -27.48
CA ARG A 44 -9.73 5.65 -26.69
C ARG A 44 -9.91 6.80 -25.69
N GLN A 45 -11.11 6.91 -25.12
CA GLN A 45 -11.44 7.98 -24.18
C GLN A 45 -10.67 7.85 -22.86
N SER A 46 -10.42 9.00 -22.25
CA SER A 46 -9.74 9.20 -20.96
C SER A 46 -10.63 10.08 -20.06
N PRO A 47 -10.47 10.01 -18.73
CA PRO A 47 -9.48 9.22 -17.99
C PRO A 47 -9.85 7.73 -17.95
N ILE A 48 -9.01 6.88 -17.38
CA ILE A 48 -9.25 5.43 -17.23
C ILE A 48 -9.02 4.97 -15.80
N ASP A 49 -9.65 3.86 -15.44
CA ASP A 49 -9.29 3.09 -14.24
C ASP A 49 -8.20 2.06 -14.60
N ILE A 50 -7.05 2.19 -13.94
CA ILE A 50 -5.88 1.33 -14.14
C ILE A 50 -6.06 0.05 -13.32
N HIS A 51 -6.67 -0.96 -13.93
CA HIS A 51 -6.69 -2.31 -13.37
C HIS A 51 -5.43 -3.08 -13.76
N ALA A 52 -4.80 -3.76 -12.79
CA ALA A 52 -3.62 -4.60 -13.03
C ALA A 52 -3.83 -5.66 -14.12
N ALA A 53 -5.05 -6.14 -14.33
CA ALA A 53 -5.37 -7.09 -15.42
C ALA A 53 -5.16 -6.51 -16.82
N ASN A 54 -5.23 -5.19 -16.96
CA ASN A 54 -5.08 -4.46 -18.22
C ASN A 54 -3.68 -3.90 -18.43
N VAL A 55 -2.77 -4.14 -17.46
CA VAL A 55 -1.41 -3.62 -17.47
C VAL A 55 -0.43 -4.65 -18.00
N ASP A 56 0.35 -4.26 -19.00
CA ASP A 56 1.50 -5.00 -19.53
C ASP A 56 2.81 -4.39 -19.02
N TYR A 57 3.63 -5.19 -18.36
CA TYR A 57 5.02 -4.79 -18.11
C TYR A 57 5.73 -4.62 -19.45
N SER A 58 6.28 -3.44 -19.69
CA SER A 58 6.91 -3.07 -20.95
C SER A 58 8.31 -2.51 -20.71
N LEU A 59 9.24 -2.85 -21.60
CA LEU A 59 10.58 -2.25 -21.63
C LEU A 59 10.53 -0.84 -22.23
N ILE A 60 9.78 0.04 -21.58
CA ILE A 60 9.75 1.44 -21.96
C ILE A 60 11.09 2.05 -21.55
N THR A 61 11.71 2.79 -22.47
CA THR A 61 12.93 3.54 -22.19
C THR A 61 12.74 4.54 -21.04
N LYS A 62 13.83 5.03 -20.45
CA LYS A 62 13.73 6.09 -19.44
C LYS A 62 13.12 7.35 -20.07
N MET A 63 12.26 8.04 -19.33
CA MET A 63 11.76 9.35 -19.71
C MET A 63 12.71 10.44 -19.20
N HIS A 64 12.95 11.44 -20.04
CA HIS A 64 13.87 12.53 -19.77
C HIS A 64 13.12 13.85 -19.63
N PHE A 65 13.48 14.62 -18.61
CA PHE A 65 12.88 15.91 -18.29
C PHE A 65 13.92 17.00 -18.49
N ALA A 66 13.82 17.74 -19.59
CA ALA A 66 14.73 18.82 -19.90
C ALA A 66 14.15 20.17 -19.46
N ASN A 67 15.02 21.04 -18.95
CA ASN A 67 14.69 22.39 -18.46
C ASN A 67 13.67 22.48 -17.30
N TYR A 68 13.24 21.36 -16.70
CA TYR A 68 12.30 21.36 -15.57
C TYR A 68 12.82 22.05 -14.30
N ILE A 69 14.14 22.17 -14.16
CA ILE A 69 14.77 22.90 -13.06
C ILE A 69 15.02 24.38 -13.38
N LYS A 70 14.78 24.81 -14.62
CA LYS A 70 14.88 26.22 -15.00
C LYS A 70 13.69 26.97 -14.45
N THR A 71 13.84 28.29 -14.36
CA THR A 71 12.80 29.18 -13.89
C THR A 71 12.42 30.19 -14.97
N GLY A 72 11.17 30.61 -14.96
CA GLY A 72 10.66 31.61 -15.89
C GLY A 72 9.30 32.14 -15.44
N ASN A 73 8.75 33.07 -16.22
CA ASN A 73 7.53 33.75 -15.86
C ASN A 73 6.32 32.94 -16.33
N VAL A 74 5.31 32.83 -15.47
CA VAL A 74 4.05 32.15 -15.78
C VAL A 74 2.88 33.02 -15.36
N SER A 75 1.73 32.69 -15.91
CA SER A 75 0.45 33.19 -15.43
C SER A 75 -0.35 32.05 -14.79
N ILE A 76 -0.86 32.29 -13.58
CA ILE A 76 -1.70 31.34 -12.85
C ILE A 76 -3.11 31.90 -12.79
N LYS A 77 -4.07 31.17 -13.36
CA LYS A 77 -5.42 31.66 -13.63
C LYS A 77 -6.46 30.64 -13.17
N ASN A 78 -7.56 31.13 -12.59
CA ASN A 78 -8.80 30.37 -12.56
C ASN A 78 -9.54 30.57 -13.89
N ASN A 79 -9.55 29.54 -14.73
CA ASN A 79 -10.18 29.62 -16.05
C ASN A 79 -11.68 29.23 -16.03
N GLY A 80 -12.28 29.02 -14.85
CA GLY A 80 -13.68 28.62 -14.68
C GLY A 80 -13.90 27.11 -14.69
N HIS A 81 -12.88 26.33 -15.04
CA HIS A 81 -12.91 24.87 -15.08
C HIS A 81 -11.82 24.25 -14.18
N SER A 82 -10.71 24.96 -13.96
CA SER A 82 -9.56 24.53 -13.20
C SER A 82 -8.69 25.73 -12.80
N VAL A 83 -7.69 25.47 -11.96
CA VAL A 83 -6.51 26.34 -11.81
C VAL A 83 -5.54 25.97 -12.93
N MET A 84 -5.12 26.94 -13.73
CA MET A 84 -4.25 26.74 -14.89
C MET A 84 -2.99 27.58 -14.76
N ILE A 85 -1.83 26.97 -15.03
CA ILE A 85 -0.53 27.63 -15.13
C ILE A 85 -0.12 27.60 -16.60
N SER A 86 0.19 28.76 -17.17
CA SER A 86 0.54 28.93 -18.59
C SER A 86 1.67 29.95 -18.77
N GLY A 87 2.18 30.11 -20.00
CA GLY A 87 3.29 31.03 -20.31
C GLY A 87 4.64 30.35 -20.53
N PHE A 88 4.70 29.01 -20.48
CA PHE A 88 5.94 28.24 -20.71
C PHE A 88 6.53 28.43 -22.10
N ALA A 89 5.70 28.67 -23.13
CA ALA A 89 6.14 28.91 -24.50
C ALA A 89 6.98 30.19 -24.65
N ASP A 90 6.77 31.17 -23.77
CA ASP A 90 7.51 32.44 -23.78
C ASP A 90 8.92 32.31 -23.19
N TRP A 91 9.29 31.13 -22.67
CA TRP A 91 10.61 30.89 -22.07
C TRP A 91 11.71 30.67 -23.13
N GLY A 92 11.36 30.61 -24.42
CA GLY A 92 12.29 30.39 -25.51
C GLY A 92 13.08 29.08 -25.34
N GLU A 93 14.41 29.16 -25.43
CA GLU A 93 15.29 27.98 -25.26
C GLU A 93 15.20 27.33 -23.87
N ASN A 94 14.69 28.04 -22.87
CA ASN A 94 14.49 27.52 -21.52
C ASN A 94 13.14 26.80 -21.35
N GLN A 95 12.28 26.74 -22.37
CA GLN A 95 11.00 26.04 -22.27
C GLN A 95 11.20 24.58 -21.81
N PRO A 96 10.49 24.12 -20.76
CA PRO A 96 10.53 22.74 -20.30
C PRO A 96 10.01 21.79 -21.38
N TYR A 97 10.65 20.63 -21.54
CA TYR A 97 10.20 19.61 -22.49
C TYR A 97 10.56 18.20 -22.02
N ILE A 98 9.84 17.21 -22.57
CA ILE A 98 10.06 15.78 -22.31
C ILE A 98 10.41 15.04 -23.59
N TYR A 99 11.17 13.94 -23.45
CA TYR A 99 11.46 12.98 -24.51
C TYR A 99 11.84 11.62 -23.92
N GLY A 100 11.97 10.59 -24.75
CA GLY A 100 12.16 9.21 -24.29
C GLY A 100 10.87 8.65 -23.68
N GLY A 101 10.94 7.54 -22.95
CA GLY A 101 9.73 6.92 -22.40
C GLY A 101 8.78 6.38 -23.47
N ASP A 102 9.34 5.97 -24.61
CA ASP A 102 8.67 5.58 -25.87
C ASP A 102 7.84 6.71 -26.52
N LEU A 103 8.13 7.97 -26.19
CA LEU A 103 7.66 9.11 -26.99
C LEU A 103 8.44 9.17 -28.31
N GLU A 104 7.74 9.36 -29.42
CA GLU A 104 8.34 9.41 -30.77
C GLU A 104 9.32 10.57 -30.97
N THR A 105 9.12 11.66 -30.23
CA THR A 105 9.85 12.92 -30.39
C THR A 105 9.87 13.71 -29.08
N LYS A 106 10.33 14.95 -29.14
CA LYS A 106 10.27 15.93 -28.06
C LYS A 106 8.88 16.54 -27.95
N TYR A 107 8.43 16.76 -26.72
CA TYR A 107 7.16 17.41 -26.42
C TYR A 107 7.39 18.58 -25.46
N GLN A 108 7.00 19.78 -25.85
CA GLN A 108 7.22 21.01 -25.11
C GLN A 108 6.08 21.29 -24.13
N LEU A 109 6.39 21.59 -22.87
CA LEU A 109 5.40 21.93 -21.85
C LEU A 109 4.72 23.25 -22.23
N ILE A 110 3.39 23.25 -22.27
CA ILE A 110 2.58 24.43 -22.64
C ILE A 110 1.65 24.88 -21.52
N GLN A 111 1.21 23.96 -20.65
CA GLN A 111 0.35 24.28 -19.51
C GLN A 111 0.40 23.22 -18.42
N ILE A 112 0.01 23.60 -17.20
CA ILE A 112 -0.26 22.71 -16.07
C ILE A 112 -1.66 23.04 -15.52
N HIS A 113 -2.47 22.04 -15.20
CA HIS A 113 -3.76 22.25 -14.54
C HIS A 113 -4.09 21.13 -13.54
N PHE A 114 -5.15 21.34 -12.77
CA PHE A 114 -5.47 20.51 -11.60
C PHE A 114 -6.91 20.01 -11.62
N HIS A 115 -7.10 18.78 -11.15
CA HIS A 115 -8.41 18.18 -10.89
C HIS A 115 -8.48 17.80 -9.41
N TRP A 116 -9.57 18.12 -8.74
CA TRP A 116 -9.77 17.88 -7.31
C TRP A 116 -11.23 17.54 -7.02
N GLY A 117 -11.42 16.89 -5.87
CA GLY A 117 -12.75 16.50 -5.39
C GLY A 117 -13.20 17.28 -4.17
N PRO A 118 -14.51 17.21 -3.85
CA PRO A 118 -15.08 17.85 -2.67
C PRO A 118 -14.58 17.23 -1.36
N THR A 119 -14.16 15.96 -1.40
CA THR A 119 -13.69 15.18 -0.25
C THR A 119 -12.32 14.53 -0.53
N ASN A 120 -11.72 13.90 0.48
CA ASN A 120 -10.34 13.41 0.39
C ASN A 120 -10.20 12.05 -0.31
N ASP A 121 -11.32 11.40 -0.61
CA ASP A 121 -11.46 10.07 -1.21
C ASP A 121 -11.76 10.10 -2.71
N VAL A 122 -11.98 11.29 -3.29
CA VAL A 122 -12.24 11.50 -4.72
C VAL A 122 -11.55 12.77 -5.21
N GLY A 123 -11.33 12.89 -6.52
CA GLY A 123 -10.79 14.12 -7.11
C GLY A 123 -9.87 13.93 -8.30
N SER A 124 -9.15 12.81 -8.33
CA SER A 124 -8.38 12.38 -9.48
C SER A 124 -9.29 11.92 -10.60
N GLU A 125 -8.94 12.32 -11.82
CA GLU A 125 -9.61 11.87 -13.04
C GLU A 125 -9.31 10.39 -13.28
N HIS A 126 -8.04 10.01 -13.19
CA HIS A 126 -7.64 8.61 -13.23
C HIS A 126 -7.83 7.94 -11.87
N SER A 127 -7.97 6.62 -11.90
CA SER A 127 -8.01 5.78 -10.70
C SER A 127 -7.12 4.54 -10.88
N ILE A 128 -6.73 3.91 -9.78
CA ILE A 128 -5.98 2.65 -9.80
C ILE A 128 -6.80 1.58 -9.09
N GLY A 129 -7.44 0.71 -9.86
CA GLY A 129 -8.30 -0.34 -9.32
C GLY A 129 -9.43 0.24 -8.48
N THR A 130 -10.12 1.26 -9.01
CA THR A 130 -11.17 2.07 -8.38
C THR A 130 -10.71 3.03 -7.27
N LEU A 131 -9.43 3.02 -6.88
CA LEU A 131 -8.90 3.98 -5.92
C LEU A 131 -8.74 5.36 -6.58
N HIS A 132 -9.42 6.37 -6.04
CA HIS A 132 -9.22 7.78 -6.37
C HIS A 132 -8.32 8.47 -5.35
N TYR A 133 -7.69 9.55 -5.81
CA TYR A 133 -6.90 10.47 -5.00
C TYR A 133 -7.64 11.81 -4.86
N PRO A 134 -7.38 12.60 -3.81
CA PRO A 134 -8.04 13.90 -3.59
C PRO A 134 -7.79 14.95 -4.67
N ILE A 135 -6.66 14.83 -5.37
CA ILE A 135 -6.21 15.76 -6.41
C ILE A 135 -5.35 15.02 -7.45
N GLU A 136 -5.36 15.49 -8.69
CA GLU A 136 -4.48 15.05 -9.77
C GLU A 136 -3.97 16.28 -10.54
N VAL A 137 -2.68 16.28 -10.86
CA VAL A 137 -2.02 17.35 -11.62
C VAL A 137 -1.72 16.86 -13.03
N HIS A 138 -2.12 17.63 -14.04
CA HIS A 138 -1.83 17.35 -15.45
C HIS A 138 -0.83 18.37 -16.01
N LEU A 139 0.33 17.89 -16.47
CA LEU A 139 1.32 18.67 -17.20
C LEU A 139 1.21 18.35 -18.69
N VAL A 140 0.68 19.29 -19.47
CA VAL A 140 0.35 19.09 -20.88
C VAL A 140 1.50 19.57 -21.77
N HIS A 141 1.96 18.67 -22.64
CA HIS A 141 3.03 18.94 -23.59
C HIS A 141 2.54 18.80 -25.01
N GLN A 142 3.01 19.70 -25.88
CA GLN A 142 2.72 19.69 -27.31
C GLN A 142 3.85 19.06 -28.10
N LYS A 143 3.53 18.20 -29.07
CA LYS A 143 4.51 17.58 -29.97
C LYS A 143 5.29 18.65 -30.73
N ASP A 144 6.62 18.59 -30.66
CA ASP A 144 7.51 19.54 -31.35
C ASP A 144 7.26 19.54 -32.86
N GLY A 145 7.33 20.72 -33.48
CA GLY A 145 7.03 20.93 -34.91
C GLY A 145 5.54 21.05 -35.26
N THR A 146 4.62 20.90 -34.31
CA THR A 146 3.18 21.02 -34.57
C THR A 146 2.73 22.48 -34.50
N LYS A 147 2.30 23.06 -35.63
CA LYS A 147 1.91 24.49 -35.72
C LYS A 147 0.41 24.73 -35.53
N ASP A 148 -0.43 23.71 -35.75
CA ASP A 148 -1.88 23.81 -35.63
C ASP A 148 -2.39 22.74 -34.65
N LEU A 149 -3.04 23.19 -33.59
CA LEU A 149 -3.59 22.36 -32.52
C LEU A 149 -5.00 21.83 -32.83
N THR A 150 -5.63 22.30 -33.92
CA THR A 150 -6.99 21.91 -34.32
C THR A 150 -7.03 20.58 -35.06
N VAL A 151 -5.89 20.18 -35.66
CA VAL A 151 -5.73 18.91 -36.39
C VAL A 151 -4.49 18.22 -35.87
N LEU A 152 -4.57 17.70 -34.65
CA LEU A 152 -3.50 16.87 -34.10
C LEU A 152 -3.66 15.42 -34.57
N PRO A 153 -2.59 14.77 -35.04
CA PRO A 153 -2.55 13.32 -35.15
C PRO A 153 -2.82 12.68 -33.77
N GLY A 154 -3.08 11.38 -33.72
CA GLY A 154 -3.44 10.65 -32.49
C GLY A 154 -2.43 10.73 -31.32
N ASP A 155 -1.29 11.39 -31.52
CA ASP A 155 -0.23 11.62 -30.54
C ASP A 155 0.23 13.10 -30.46
N GLY A 156 -0.59 14.07 -30.87
CA GLY A 156 -0.16 15.49 -30.86
C GLY A 156 0.10 16.09 -29.48
N LEU A 157 -0.38 15.45 -28.40
CA LEU A 157 -0.12 15.83 -27.02
C LEU A 157 0.48 14.67 -26.22
N ALA A 158 1.36 15.00 -25.28
CA ALA A 158 1.80 14.11 -24.22
C ALA A 158 1.45 14.73 -22.86
N VAL A 159 0.68 14.01 -22.04
CA VAL A 159 0.24 14.51 -20.74
C VAL A 159 0.83 13.67 -19.63
N LEU A 160 1.52 14.34 -18.69
CA LEU A 160 1.94 13.71 -17.45
C LEU A 160 0.85 13.92 -16.40
N ALA A 161 0.39 12.84 -15.79
CA ALA A 161 -0.56 12.84 -14.69
C ALA A 161 0.13 12.42 -13.39
N VAL A 162 -0.07 13.21 -12.33
CA VAL A 162 0.49 12.93 -11.01
C VAL A 162 -0.60 13.02 -9.96
N PHE A 163 -0.88 11.91 -9.27
CA PHE A 163 -1.82 11.88 -8.15
C PHE A 163 -1.27 12.65 -6.95
N GLY A 164 -2.13 13.23 -6.12
CA GLY A 164 -1.77 13.82 -4.82
C GLY A 164 -2.43 13.10 -3.66
N TYR A 165 -1.73 12.85 -2.55
CA TYR A 165 -2.28 12.24 -1.34
C TYR A 165 -2.17 13.19 -0.13
N VAL A 166 -3.13 13.11 0.79
CA VAL A 166 -3.12 14.00 1.97
C VAL A 166 -1.99 13.61 2.92
N ALA A 167 -1.12 14.58 3.23
CA ALA A 167 -0.01 14.46 4.16
C ALA A 167 0.00 15.63 5.18
N GLN A 168 0.77 15.48 6.27
CA GLN A 168 0.95 16.56 7.25
C GLN A 168 1.78 17.72 6.69
N GLU A 169 2.79 17.39 5.89
CA GLU A 169 3.70 18.33 5.26
C GLU A 169 3.79 18.03 3.76
N SER A 170 4.07 19.06 2.98
CA SER A 170 4.30 18.95 1.54
C SER A 170 5.42 19.88 1.12
N ILE A 171 6.39 19.35 0.38
CA ILE A 171 7.37 20.18 -0.34
C ILE A 171 6.81 20.67 -1.70
N HIS A 172 5.65 20.16 -2.10
CA HIS A 172 4.93 20.50 -3.32
C HIS A 172 3.78 21.49 -3.02
N PHE A 173 3.26 22.13 -4.07
CA PHE A 173 2.18 23.13 -4.04
C PHE A 173 2.51 24.44 -3.30
N ASN A 174 3.72 24.59 -2.75
CA ASN A 174 4.14 25.74 -1.96
C ASN A 174 4.17 27.05 -2.77
N THR A 175 4.53 26.97 -4.06
CA THR A 175 4.54 28.14 -4.94
C THR A 175 3.14 28.67 -5.18
N ILE A 176 2.19 27.76 -5.40
CA ILE A 176 0.83 28.13 -5.78
C ILE A 176 -0.09 28.38 -4.58
N GLU A 177 0.20 27.80 -3.41
CA GLU A 177 -0.59 27.94 -2.19
C GLU A 177 -0.98 29.38 -1.86
N PRO A 178 -0.06 30.38 -1.81
CA PRO A 178 -0.44 31.75 -1.52
C PRO A 178 -1.28 32.40 -2.63
N ILE A 179 -1.16 31.92 -3.87
CA ILE A 179 -1.82 32.48 -5.06
C ILE A 179 -3.28 32.03 -5.14
N LEU A 180 -3.58 30.80 -4.70
CA LEU A 180 -4.95 30.24 -4.75
C LEU A 180 -6.00 31.13 -4.07
N ASN A 181 -5.64 31.86 -3.02
CA ASN A 181 -6.56 32.80 -2.37
C ASN A 181 -6.87 34.05 -3.22
N ASN A 182 -5.97 34.44 -4.11
CA ASN A 182 -6.13 35.61 -4.96
C ASN A 182 -6.87 35.29 -6.25
N ILE A 183 -6.93 34.01 -6.62
CA ILE A 183 -7.56 33.55 -7.86
C ILE A 183 -8.87 32.77 -7.66
N VAL A 184 -9.60 33.07 -6.58
CA VAL A 184 -10.84 32.34 -6.24
C VAL A 184 -11.92 32.50 -7.31
N ALA A 185 -12.18 33.72 -7.78
CA ALA A 185 -13.24 34.00 -8.73
C ALA A 185 -12.87 33.57 -10.16
N HIS A 186 -13.83 33.08 -10.95
CA HIS A 186 -13.59 32.79 -12.37
C HIS A 186 -13.01 34.01 -13.11
N GLY A 187 -12.00 33.76 -13.95
CA GLY A 187 -11.33 34.78 -14.76
C GLY A 187 -10.22 35.52 -14.05
N SER A 188 -10.08 35.36 -12.72
CA SER A 188 -8.97 35.95 -11.95
C SER A 188 -7.64 35.28 -12.30
N GLU A 189 -6.59 36.09 -12.29
CA GLU A 189 -5.27 35.73 -12.81
C GLU A 189 -4.18 36.45 -12.01
N GLN A 190 -3.08 35.75 -11.77
CA GLN A 190 -1.91 36.30 -11.09
C GLN A 190 -0.64 35.83 -11.81
N ALA A 191 0.22 36.79 -12.19
CA ALA A 191 1.55 36.50 -12.69
C ALA A 191 2.48 36.01 -11.58
N TYR A 192 3.38 35.10 -11.92
CA TYR A 192 4.43 34.63 -11.03
C TYR A 192 5.77 34.56 -11.76
N ASP A 193 6.76 35.26 -11.21
CA ASP A 193 8.12 35.26 -11.73
C ASP A 193 8.92 34.10 -11.14
N LYS A 194 9.84 33.54 -11.93
CA LYS A 194 10.74 32.45 -11.51
C LYS A 194 10.05 31.14 -11.09
N TYR A 195 8.93 30.81 -11.72
CA TYR A 195 8.25 29.53 -11.52
C TYR A 195 9.12 28.35 -11.93
N GLN A 196 9.06 27.22 -11.21
CA GLN A 196 9.80 25.99 -11.54
C GLN A 196 8.84 24.79 -11.65
N PRO A 197 8.67 24.17 -12.83
CA PRO A 197 7.68 23.10 -13.02
C PRO A 197 8.05 21.77 -12.33
N LYS A 198 9.30 21.60 -11.89
CA LYS A 198 9.74 20.41 -11.13
C LYS A 198 8.92 20.17 -9.86
N GLU A 199 8.28 21.21 -9.32
CA GLU A 199 7.41 21.10 -8.14
C GLU A 199 6.25 20.11 -8.33
N PHE A 200 5.88 19.74 -9.56
CA PHE A 200 4.85 18.73 -9.82
C PHE A 200 5.38 17.44 -10.45
N LEU A 201 6.68 17.15 -10.28
CA LEU A 201 7.24 15.84 -10.60
C LEU A 201 7.47 15.02 -9.32
N PRO A 202 7.18 13.71 -9.32
CA PRO A 202 7.51 12.84 -8.20
C PRO A 202 9.03 12.70 -8.05
N VAL A 203 9.47 12.30 -6.86
CA VAL A 203 10.89 12.03 -6.59
C VAL A 203 11.38 10.90 -7.50
N ASN A 204 10.58 9.86 -7.68
CA ASN A 204 10.82 8.77 -8.61
C ASN A 204 9.88 8.81 -9.83
N ALA A 205 10.37 9.42 -10.90
CA ALA A 205 9.69 9.45 -12.19
C ALA A 205 9.99 8.23 -13.10
N GLU A 206 10.63 7.18 -12.58
CA GLU A 206 10.97 5.96 -13.33
C GLU A 206 9.79 4.99 -13.45
N ASN A 207 8.85 5.03 -12.49
CA ASN A 207 7.69 4.15 -12.47
C ASN A 207 6.46 4.86 -13.01
N PHE A 208 5.95 4.41 -14.16
CA PHE A 208 4.78 5.02 -14.76
C PHE A 208 3.99 4.07 -15.65
N TYR A 209 2.70 4.39 -15.79
CA TYR A 209 1.79 3.80 -16.75
C TYR A 209 1.76 4.66 -18.02
N ARG A 210 1.68 4.01 -19.18
CA ARG A 210 1.65 4.63 -20.50
C ARG A 210 0.49 4.07 -21.30
N TYR A 211 -0.33 4.94 -21.87
CA TYR A 211 -1.39 4.54 -22.80
C TYR A 211 -1.79 5.68 -23.73
N ASP A 212 -2.33 5.34 -24.90
CA ASP A 212 -2.91 6.31 -25.82
C ASP A 212 -4.38 6.54 -25.47
N GLY A 213 -4.73 7.80 -25.33
CA GLY A 213 -6.01 8.25 -24.79
C GLY A 213 -6.51 9.54 -25.40
N SER A 214 -7.46 10.15 -24.71
CA SER A 214 -8.06 11.42 -25.10
C SER A 214 -7.74 12.54 -24.14
N LEU A 215 -8.13 13.76 -24.51
CA LEU A 215 -8.40 14.80 -23.54
C LEU A 215 -9.50 14.34 -22.57
N THR A 216 -9.38 14.73 -21.31
CA THR A 216 -10.39 14.49 -20.27
C THR A 216 -11.43 15.59 -20.17
N THR A 217 -11.35 16.59 -21.04
CA THR A 217 -12.30 17.69 -21.21
C THR A 217 -12.76 17.78 -22.66
N PRO A 218 -13.93 18.38 -22.95
CA PRO A 218 -14.40 18.61 -24.31
C PRO A 218 -13.35 19.33 -25.16
N SER A 219 -13.10 18.90 -26.41
CA SER A 219 -13.86 17.95 -27.23
C SER A 219 -13.60 16.45 -26.97
N CYS A 220 -12.80 16.10 -25.96
CA CYS A 220 -12.37 14.72 -25.70
C CYS A 220 -11.65 14.05 -26.88
N GLY A 221 -10.90 14.82 -27.67
CA GLY A 221 -10.14 14.31 -28.81
C GLY A 221 -9.07 13.27 -28.41
N GLU A 222 -9.00 12.17 -29.15
CA GLU A 222 -8.10 11.02 -28.91
C GLU A 222 -6.68 11.23 -29.45
N GLN A 223 -6.03 12.27 -28.94
CA GLN A 223 -4.75 12.79 -29.41
C GLN A 223 -3.68 12.85 -28.30
N VAL A 224 -3.90 12.12 -27.21
CA VAL A 224 -3.08 12.23 -25.99
C VAL A 224 -2.33 10.94 -25.72
N VAL A 225 -1.01 11.03 -25.60
CA VAL A 225 -0.17 9.98 -25.01
C VAL A 225 -0.04 10.25 -23.51
N TRP A 226 -0.72 9.47 -22.69
CA TRP A 226 -0.72 9.63 -21.24
C TRP A 226 0.49 8.97 -20.58
N THR A 227 1.11 9.66 -19.64
CA THR A 227 2.04 9.09 -18.65
C THR A 227 1.49 9.33 -17.26
N ILE A 228 1.08 8.27 -16.55
CA ILE A 228 0.59 8.37 -15.17
C ILE A 228 1.68 7.86 -14.24
N PHE A 229 2.24 8.71 -13.39
CA PHE A 229 3.27 8.27 -12.45
C PHE A 229 2.68 7.38 -11.36
N ALA A 230 3.41 6.33 -10.99
CA ALA A 230 3.00 5.42 -9.92
C ALA A 230 3.22 6.00 -8.53
N GLU A 231 4.11 7.00 -8.39
CA GLU A 231 4.36 7.69 -7.13
C GLU A 231 3.52 8.98 -7.05
N PRO A 232 2.64 9.12 -6.03
CA PRO A 232 1.86 10.33 -5.82
C PRO A 232 2.64 11.42 -5.06
N LEU A 233 2.21 12.68 -5.15
CA LEU A 233 2.78 13.81 -4.42
C LEU A 233 2.05 14.01 -3.07
N PRO A 234 2.74 14.33 -1.96
CA PRO A 234 2.05 14.80 -0.78
C PRO A 234 1.39 16.17 -1.05
N ILE A 235 0.21 16.39 -0.47
CA ILE A 235 -0.47 17.69 -0.40
C ILE A 235 -1.05 17.86 1.01
N THR A 236 -0.97 19.05 1.60
CA THR A 236 -1.53 19.29 2.93
C THR A 236 -3.05 19.51 2.87
N GLN A 237 -3.75 19.23 3.98
CA GLN A 237 -5.18 19.54 4.08
C GLN A 237 -5.48 21.03 3.86
N LYS A 238 -4.56 21.92 4.29
CA LYS A 238 -4.65 23.35 4.09
C LYS A 238 -4.62 23.72 2.61
N GLN A 239 -3.64 23.20 1.87
CA GLN A 239 -3.51 23.41 0.42
C GLN A 239 -4.74 22.90 -0.34
N LEU A 240 -5.20 21.69 -0.03
CA LEU A 240 -6.39 21.10 -0.66
C LEU A 240 -7.67 21.91 -0.39
N THR A 241 -7.78 22.50 0.80
CA THR A 241 -8.91 23.39 1.15
C THR A 241 -8.92 24.66 0.30
N LEU A 242 -7.76 25.15 -0.16
CA LEU A 242 -7.69 26.32 -1.04
C LEU A 242 -8.21 25.99 -2.44
N PHE A 243 -7.86 24.82 -2.99
CA PHE A 243 -8.43 24.34 -4.25
C PHE A 243 -9.96 24.24 -4.19
N ARG A 244 -10.51 23.72 -3.10
CA ARG A 244 -11.96 23.59 -2.89
C ARG A 244 -12.72 24.91 -2.78
N LYS A 245 -12.02 26.04 -2.64
CA LYS A 245 -12.64 27.38 -2.64
C LYS A 245 -12.74 27.99 -4.04
N ILE A 246 -11.99 27.47 -5.02
CA ILE A 246 -11.97 27.99 -6.38
C ILE A 246 -13.37 27.87 -7.00
N GLN A 247 -13.82 28.93 -7.67
CA GLN A 247 -15.15 29.02 -8.26
C GLN A 247 -15.16 28.63 -9.74
N SER A 248 -16.23 27.98 -10.18
CA SER A 248 -16.55 27.68 -11.57
C SER A 248 -16.87 28.95 -12.37
N SER A 249 -17.05 28.80 -13.68
CA SER A 249 -17.57 29.85 -14.58
C SER A 249 -18.90 30.46 -14.12
N HIS A 250 -19.72 29.75 -13.34
CA HIS A 250 -21.00 30.24 -12.79
C HIS A 250 -20.87 30.84 -11.37
N GLY A 251 -19.66 30.96 -10.83
CA GLY A 251 -19.41 31.59 -9.54
C GLY A 251 -19.68 30.71 -8.31
N THR A 252 -19.95 29.41 -8.50
CA THR A 252 -20.13 28.41 -7.44
C THR A 252 -18.86 27.58 -7.25
N THR A 253 -18.69 26.89 -6.12
CA THR A 253 -17.60 25.93 -5.94
C THR A 253 -17.86 24.63 -6.71
N PHE A 254 -16.80 23.87 -6.99
CA PHE A 254 -16.90 22.55 -7.61
C PHE A 254 -17.43 21.50 -6.61
N ASP A 255 -18.71 21.59 -6.25
CA ASP A 255 -19.34 20.77 -5.21
C ASP A 255 -19.38 19.27 -5.53
N ILE A 256 -19.29 18.91 -6.81
CA ILE A 256 -19.17 17.53 -7.29
C ILE A 256 -17.77 17.20 -7.81
N GLY A 257 -16.81 18.11 -7.63
CA GLY A 257 -15.45 18.04 -8.18
C GLY A 257 -15.36 18.56 -9.61
N ASN A 258 -14.14 18.74 -10.10
CA ASN A 258 -13.87 19.17 -11.47
C ASN A 258 -13.18 18.08 -12.31
N PHE A 259 -13.64 16.84 -12.20
CA PHE A 259 -13.05 15.68 -12.90
C PHE A 259 -14.10 14.91 -13.70
N ARG A 260 -13.66 14.24 -14.78
CA ARG A 260 -14.48 13.33 -15.59
C ARG A 260 -14.46 11.92 -15.02
N HIS A 261 -15.55 11.17 -15.17
CA HIS A 261 -15.60 9.75 -14.83
C HIS A 261 -14.63 8.91 -15.67
N ALA A 262 -14.10 7.83 -15.09
CA ALA A 262 -13.29 6.85 -15.80
C ALA A 262 -14.05 6.26 -17.00
N GLN A 263 -13.40 6.27 -18.15
CA GLN A 263 -13.93 5.83 -19.42
C GLN A 263 -13.51 4.37 -19.70
N PRO A 264 -14.33 3.61 -20.45
CA PRO A 264 -13.98 2.24 -20.81
C PRO A 264 -12.64 2.14 -21.55
N LEU A 265 -11.84 1.15 -21.15
CA LEU A 265 -10.54 0.91 -21.79
C LEU A 265 -10.69 0.39 -23.24
N ASN A 266 -11.86 -0.16 -23.59
CA ASN A 266 -12.21 -0.64 -24.93
C ASN A 266 -11.18 -1.60 -25.55
N GLY A 267 -10.58 -2.45 -24.72
CA GLY A 267 -9.58 -3.44 -25.13
C GLY A 267 -8.16 -2.90 -25.30
N ARG A 268 -7.91 -1.59 -25.08
CA ARG A 268 -6.55 -1.06 -24.99
C ARG A 268 -5.79 -1.75 -23.86
N ARG A 269 -4.48 -1.88 -24.01
CA ARG A 269 -3.56 -2.31 -22.95
C ARG A 269 -2.81 -1.09 -22.43
N ILE A 270 -2.54 -1.09 -21.13
CA ILE A 270 -1.77 -0.05 -20.46
C ILE A 270 -0.36 -0.59 -20.30
N LYS A 271 0.65 0.10 -20.82
CA LYS A 271 2.03 -0.31 -20.59
C LYS A 271 2.50 0.21 -19.23
N TYR A 272 3.22 -0.59 -18.46
CA TYR A 272 3.85 -0.16 -17.22
C TYR A 272 5.35 -0.29 -17.30
N ARG A 273 6.04 0.79 -16.94
CA ARG A 273 7.49 0.80 -16.75
C ARG A 273 7.79 0.60 -15.26
N GLY A 274 8.49 -0.47 -14.94
CA GLY A 274 9.12 -0.65 -13.63
C GLY A 274 10.58 -0.19 -13.68
N GLY A 275 10.98 0.66 -12.75
CA GLY A 275 12.35 1.14 -12.62
C GLY A 275 13.32 0.03 -12.16
N SER A 276 14.52 0.05 -12.74
CA SER A 276 15.69 -0.82 -12.57
C SER A 276 15.80 -2.05 -13.49
N ASP A 277 16.97 -2.12 -14.14
CA ASP A 277 17.49 -3.20 -14.98
C ASP A 277 17.17 -4.60 -14.43
N ARG A 278 16.28 -5.32 -15.11
CA ARG A 278 16.33 -6.78 -15.18
C ARG A 278 16.03 -7.21 -16.61
N HIS A 279 17.00 -7.90 -17.18
CA HIS A 279 16.85 -8.66 -18.40
C HIS A 279 15.53 -9.43 -18.39
N GLN A 280 14.70 -9.17 -19.40
CA GLN A 280 13.56 -9.97 -19.78
C GLN A 280 13.98 -11.44 -19.94
N ILE A 281 13.25 -12.34 -19.28
CA ILE A 281 13.10 -13.71 -19.75
C ILE A 281 11.59 -14.01 -19.79
N CYS A 282 11.09 -14.10 -21.02
CA CYS A 282 10.01 -14.95 -21.57
C CYS A 282 8.66 -15.06 -20.82
N GLY A 283 7.51 -15.21 -21.47
CA GLY A 283 7.19 -15.50 -22.86
C GLY A 283 5.69 -15.84 -22.97
N HIS A 284 5.18 -15.77 -24.19
CA HIS A 284 3.84 -16.16 -24.64
C HIS A 284 3.10 -17.25 -23.84
N ASN A 285 1.81 -17.04 -23.53
CA ASN A 285 0.69 -17.59 -24.32
C ASN A 285 -0.69 -17.42 -23.65
N SER A 286 -1.69 -17.18 -24.53
CA SER A 286 -3.13 -17.54 -24.45
C SER A 286 -3.97 -16.98 -23.28
N ALA A 287 -4.90 -16.04 -23.46
CA ALA A 287 -6.15 -16.04 -24.27
C ALA A 287 -7.31 -16.89 -23.70
N ASN A 288 -8.41 -16.17 -23.43
CA ASN A 288 -9.85 -16.51 -23.53
C ASN A 288 -10.71 -16.89 -22.30
N LYS A 289 -11.78 -16.07 -22.16
CA LYS A 289 -13.23 -16.37 -21.89
C LYS A 289 -13.60 -16.90 -20.50
N ALA A 290 -14.73 -16.57 -19.86
CA ALA A 290 -16.04 -15.93 -20.17
C ALA A 290 -16.61 -15.41 -18.81
N ALA A 291 -17.28 -14.26 -18.68
CA ALA A 291 -18.68 -13.90 -19.00
C ALA A 291 -19.79 -14.71 -18.27
N GLY A 292 -20.66 -13.96 -17.56
CA GLY A 292 -21.95 -14.37 -16.97
C GLY A 292 -21.99 -14.21 -15.44
N GLY A 293 -22.88 -13.45 -14.79
CA GLY A 293 -24.05 -12.67 -15.19
C GLY A 293 -24.74 -12.23 -13.89
N LEU A 294 -24.78 -10.92 -13.64
CA LEU A 294 -25.32 -10.27 -12.45
C LEU A 294 -26.77 -9.85 -12.75
N THR A 295 -27.76 -10.72 -12.51
CA THR A 295 -29.18 -10.40 -12.73
C THR A 295 -30.15 -10.97 -11.70
N ASP A 296 -29.74 -11.07 -10.42
CA ASP A 296 -30.64 -11.50 -9.33
C ASP A 296 -30.75 -10.51 -8.15
N TRP A 297 -30.14 -9.31 -8.26
CA TRP A 297 -29.98 -8.41 -7.10
C TRP A 297 -30.85 -7.14 -7.09
N LEU A 298 -31.75 -6.94 -8.06
CA LEU A 298 -32.51 -5.69 -8.20
C LEU A 298 -34.04 -5.86 -8.11
N GLN A 299 -34.56 -6.52 -7.08
CA GLN A 299 -36.03 -6.57 -6.89
C GLN A 299 -36.61 -6.33 -5.50
N ASN A 300 -35.86 -5.93 -4.45
CA ASN A 300 -36.50 -5.73 -3.12
C ASN A 300 -35.91 -4.59 -2.26
N ALA A 301 -35.58 -3.44 -2.85
CA ALA A 301 -34.98 -2.31 -2.12
C ALA A 301 -35.95 -1.49 -1.25
N ASP A 302 -37.28 -1.55 -1.46
CA ASP A 302 -38.22 -0.62 -0.81
C ASP A 302 -38.87 -1.12 0.49
N LYS A 303 -38.48 -2.30 1.01
CA LYS A 303 -39.12 -2.91 2.20
C LYS A 303 -38.28 -2.92 3.47
N ILE A 304 -37.04 -2.44 3.46
CA ILE A 304 -36.11 -2.60 4.60
C ILE A 304 -35.91 -1.30 5.41
N LEU A 305 -36.38 -0.15 4.91
CA LEU A 305 -36.05 1.15 5.49
C LEU A 305 -36.67 1.46 6.89
N PRO A 306 -37.83 0.90 7.30
CA PRO A 306 -38.35 1.14 8.67
C PRO A 306 -37.82 0.19 9.76
N TYR A 307 -37.14 -0.91 9.41
CA TYR A 307 -36.62 -1.87 10.40
C TYR A 307 -35.23 -1.47 10.95
N VAL A 308 -34.48 -0.65 10.20
CA VAL A 308 -33.11 -0.22 10.54
C VAL A 308 -33.07 0.90 11.61
N LEU A 309 -34.17 1.66 11.79
CA LEU A 309 -34.18 2.83 12.68
C LEU A 309 -34.67 2.56 14.11
N SER A 310 -35.18 1.36 14.43
CA SER A 310 -35.70 1.05 15.78
C SER A 310 -34.91 -0.01 16.55
N HIS A 311 -33.90 -0.65 15.94
CA HIS A 311 -33.09 -1.70 16.58
C HIS A 311 -31.58 -1.50 16.34
N GLY A 312 -31.09 -0.27 16.55
CA GLY A 312 -29.65 -0.03 16.63
C GLY A 312 -29.03 -0.89 17.75
N PRO A 313 -28.00 -1.70 17.47
CA PRO A 313 -27.34 -2.46 18.52
C PRO A 313 -26.62 -1.49 19.46
N ARG A 314 -26.97 -1.51 20.74
CA ARG A 314 -26.05 -1.13 21.81
C ARG A 314 -24.76 -1.94 21.64
N PRO A 315 -23.58 -1.42 22.01
CA PRO A 315 -22.34 -2.17 21.90
C PRO A 315 -22.39 -3.35 22.88
N GLU A 316 -22.86 -4.51 22.39
CA GLU A 316 -22.52 -5.76 23.02
C GLU A 316 -21.00 -5.91 22.91
N ARG A 317 -20.34 -6.00 24.06
CA ARG A 317 -19.00 -6.58 24.16
C ARG A 317 -19.07 -8.02 23.67
N ARG A 318 -19.03 -8.24 22.34
CA ARG A 318 -18.72 -9.57 21.81
C ARG A 318 -17.36 -9.95 22.37
N ARG A 319 -17.36 -10.94 23.26
CA ARG A 319 -16.19 -11.43 24.00
C ARG A 319 -15.05 -11.73 23.03
N MET A 320 -13.91 -11.06 23.20
CA MET A 320 -12.59 -11.46 22.65
C MET A 320 -12.08 -12.73 23.37
N SER A 321 -12.94 -13.75 23.52
CA SER A 321 -12.62 -14.93 24.31
C SER A 321 -12.14 -16.07 23.42
N LEU A 322 -11.01 -16.65 23.80
CA LEU A 322 -10.45 -17.89 23.28
C LEU A 322 -10.67 -19.04 24.28
N SER A 323 -11.68 -18.94 25.14
CA SER A 323 -12.02 -19.99 26.09
C SER A 323 -12.32 -21.31 25.37
N GLY A 324 -11.72 -22.40 25.83
CA GLY A 324 -11.83 -23.71 25.20
C GLY A 324 -10.94 -23.92 23.97
N LYS A 325 -10.16 -22.92 23.55
CA LYS A 325 -9.16 -23.06 22.48
C LYS A 325 -7.83 -23.57 23.03
N VAL A 326 -7.13 -24.37 22.23
CA VAL A 326 -5.77 -24.87 22.49
C VAL A 326 -4.79 -24.17 21.57
N ALA A 327 -3.81 -23.49 22.16
CA ALA A 327 -2.78 -22.76 21.45
C ALA A 327 -1.37 -23.32 21.76
N LEU A 328 -0.49 -23.28 20.77
CA LEU A 328 0.94 -23.57 20.91
C LEU A 328 1.73 -22.31 20.52
N VAL A 329 2.62 -21.83 21.41
CA VAL A 329 3.55 -20.74 21.13
C VAL A 329 4.98 -21.26 21.24
N THR A 330 5.67 -21.28 20.10
CA THR A 330 7.07 -21.75 20.04
C THR A 330 8.04 -20.67 20.51
N GLY A 331 9.04 -21.02 21.32
CA GLY A 331 10.04 -20.06 21.81
C GLY A 331 9.47 -18.98 22.75
N ALA A 332 8.69 -19.40 23.74
CA ALA A 332 7.90 -18.53 24.61
C ALA A 332 8.49 -18.30 26.01
N SER A 333 9.77 -18.62 26.23
CA SER A 333 10.43 -18.36 27.52
C SER A 333 10.70 -16.88 27.82
N ARG A 334 10.71 -16.02 26.78
CA ARG A 334 11.00 -14.58 26.88
C ARG A 334 10.47 -13.79 25.69
N GLY A 335 10.54 -12.46 25.76
CA GLY A 335 10.31 -11.56 24.64
C GLY A 335 8.92 -11.68 24.01
N ILE A 336 8.87 -11.56 22.68
CA ILE A 336 7.63 -11.61 21.88
C ILE A 336 6.84 -12.90 22.17
N GLY A 337 7.50 -14.06 22.21
CA GLY A 337 6.83 -15.34 22.46
C GLY A 337 6.15 -15.40 23.83
N LYS A 338 6.84 -14.93 24.89
CA LYS A 338 6.25 -14.85 26.24
C LYS A 338 5.02 -13.94 26.26
N GLY A 339 5.14 -12.74 25.69
CA GLY A 339 4.04 -11.78 25.66
C GLY A 339 2.83 -12.28 24.86
N ILE A 340 3.06 -12.96 23.73
CA ILE A 340 2.00 -13.63 22.96
C ILE A 340 1.28 -14.68 23.81
N ALA A 341 2.03 -15.54 24.49
CA ALA A 341 1.45 -16.61 25.29
C ALA A 341 0.58 -16.07 26.44
N ILE A 342 1.00 -14.99 27.09
CA ILE A 342 0.25 -14.33 28.16
C ILE A 342 -1.05 -13.71 27.64
N GLU A 343 -1.05 -13.04 26.48
CA GLU A 343 -2.27 -12.46 25.92
C GLU A 343 -3.27 -13.52 25.45
N LEU A 344 -2.80 -14.64 24.88
CA LEU A 344 -3.66 -15.80 24.60
C LEU A 344 -4.26 -16.38 25.89
N GLY A 345 -3.48 -16.40 26.98
CA GLY A 345 -3.93 -16.75 28.33
C GLY A 345 -5.02 -15.82 28.85
N LYS A 346 -4.83 -14.49 28.73
CA LYS A 346 -5.84 -13.47 29.11
C LYS A 346 -7.15 -13.64 28.36
N ALA A 347 -7.09 -14.10 27.11
CA ALA A 347 -8.28 -14.43 26.32
C ALA A 347 -8.97 -15.74 26.76
N GLY A 348 -8.35 -16.53 27.65
CA GLY A 348 -8.89 -17.75 28.25
C GLY A 348 -8.44 -19.06 27.58
N ALA A 349 -7.44 -19.03 26.71
CA ALA A 349 -6.95 -20.23 26.02
C ALA A 349 -6.16 -21.17 26.96
N THR A 350 -6.12 -22.45 26.59
CA THR A 350 -5.05 -23.36 27.02
C THR A 350 -3.84 -23.11 26.15
N VAL A 351 -2.69 -22.78 26.72
CA VAL A 351 -1.50 -22.36 25.98
C VAL A 351 -0.32 -23.25 26.34
N TYR A 352 0.18 -23.99 25.35
CA TYR A 352 1.46 -24.67 25.39
C TYR A 352 2.57 -23.69 25.05
N VAL A 353 3.53 -23.51 25.96
CA VAL A 353 4.75 -22.74 25.74
C VAL A 353 5.93 -23.68 25.62
N THR A 354 6.77 -23.46 24.61
CA THR A 354 7.97 -24.26 24.40
C THR A 354 9.23 -23.42 24.35
N GLY A 355 10.34 -24.08 24.64
CA GLY A 355 11.69 -23.53 24.65
C GLY A 355 12.69 -24.61 25.03
N ARG A 356 13.97 -24.28 24.89
CA ARG A 356 15.05 -25.19 25.31
C ARG A 356 15.09 -25.31 26.83
N GLN A 357 15.63 -26.43 27.30
CA GLN A 357 15.98 -26.63 28.70
C GLN A 357 16.88 -25.49 29.21
N PRO A 358 16.79 -25.08 30.49
CA PRO A 358 17.58 -23.98 31.03
C PRO A 358 19.09 -24.12 30.79
N GLU A 359 19.62 -25.34 30.84
CA GLU A 359 21.04 -25.64 30.65
C GLU A 359 21.50 -25.42 29.19
N LYS A 360 20.56 -25.52 28.24
CA LYS A 360 20.79 -25.34 26.78
C LYS A 360 20.28 -23.99 26.27
N SER A 361 19.76 -23.14 27.15
CA SER A 361 19.28 -21.81 26.81
C SER A 361 20.45 -20.83 26.69
N ASP A 362 20.26 -19.74 25.93
CA ASP A 362 21.25 -18.67 25.77
C ASP A 362 21.40 -17.80 27.04
N LYS A 363 20.70 -18.16 28.12
CA LYS A 363 20.67 -17.50 29.44
C LYS A 363 20.54 -15.97 29.33
N ALA A 364 19.57 -15.53 28.53
CA ALA A 364 19.32 -14.10 28.36
C ALA A 364 18.99 -13.44 29.71
N PRO A 365 19.37 -12.17 29.92
CA PRO A 365 19.03 -11.43 31.13
C PRO A 365 17.53 -11.48 31.41
N ASN A 366 17.16 -11.73 32.67
CA ASN A 366 15.76 -11.79 33.14
C ASN A 366 14.88 -12.82 32.41
N GLN A 367 15.46 -13.88 31.83
CA GLN A 367 14.70 -14.94 31.21
C GLN A 367 13.92 -15.75 32.26
N SER A 368 12.60 -15.84 32.10
CA SER A 368 11.74 -16.73 32.87
C SER A 368 11.94 -18.20 32.47
N THR A 369 11.71 -19.10 33.41
CA THR A 369 11.53 -20.52 33.09
C THR A 369 10.19 -20.75 32.39
N LEU A 370 10.04 -21.86 31.66
CA LEU A 370 8.76 -22.14 30.99
C LEU A 370 7.65 -22.42 32.02
N GLU A 371 7.99 -22.97 33.17
CA GLU A 371 7.11 -23.22 34.31
C GLU A 371 6.56 -21.91 34.87
N GLU A 372 7.40 -20.90 35.01
CA GLU A 372 6.99 -19.55 35.43
C GLU A 372 6.03 -18.94 34.42
N VAL A 373 6.34 -19.00 33.12
CA VAL A 373 5.46 -18.50 32.06
C VAL A 373 4.12 -19.24 32.07
N ALA A 374 4.11 -20.57 32.25
CA ALA A 374 2.88 -21.36 32.38
C ALA A 374 2.04 -20.95 33.61
N LYS A 375 2.69 -20.65 34.74
CA LYS A 375 2.01 -20.11 35.93
C LYS A 375 1.43 -18.72 35.66
N GLU A 376 2.17 -17.83 35.00
CA GLU A 376 1.69 -16.49 34.61
C GLU A 376 0.45 -16.59 33.70
N ILE A 377 0.46 -17.47 32.69
CA ILE A 377 -0.69 -17.73 31.80
C ILE A 377 -1.91 -18.18 32.61
N THR A 378 -1.70 -19.05 33.59
CA THR A 378 -2.77 -19.55 34.45
C THR A 378 -3.31 -18.43 35.36
N ALA A 379 -2.43 -17.59 35.90
CA ALA A 379 -2.81 -16.46 36.76
C ALA A 379 -3.65 -15.40 36.03
N VAL A 380 -3.46 -15.24 34.71
CA VAL A 380 -4.24 -14.28 33.90
C VAL A 380 -5.54 -14.85 33.33
N GLY A 381 -5.93 -16.08 33.71
CA GLY A 381 -7.23 -16.67 33.38
C GLY A 381 -7.21 -17.76 32.29
N GLY A 382 -6.03 -18.09 31.75
CA GLY A 382 -5.84 -19.20 30.81
C GLY A 382 -5.47 -20.51 31.52
N LYS A 383 -4.96 -21.47 30.75
CA LYS A 383 -4.30 -22.68 31.28
C LYS A 383 -2.92 -22.82 30.67
N GLY A 384 -1.88 -22.51 31.43
CA GLY A 384 -0.50 -22.62 30.94
C GLY A 384 0.03 -24.05 31.04
N LYS A 385 0.64 -24.53 29.96
CA LYS A 385 1.37 -25.80 29.90
C LYS A 385 2.77 -25.53 29.35
N HIS A 386 3.79 -26.10 29.96
CA HIS A 386 5.17 -25.97 29.49
C HIS A 386 5.66 -27.29 28.93
N VAL A 387 6.42 -27.24 27.84
CA VAL A 387 7.09 -28.41 27.27
C VAL A 387 8.47 -27.99 26.77
N TYR A 388 9.52 -28.64 27.26
CA TYR A 388 10.85 -28.38 26.76
C TYR A 388 11.04 -29.03 25.39
N VAL A 389 11.38 -28.21 24.40
CA VAL A 389 11.56 -28.63 23.00
C VAL A 389 12.74 -27.87 22.42
N ASP A 390 13.71 -28.60 21.90
CA ASP A 390 14.70 -28.04 21.00
C ASP A 390 14.11 -28.00 19.59
N HIS A 391 13.83 -26.80 19.11
CA HIS A 391 13.20 -26.60 17.82
C HIS A 391 14.16 -26.83 16.63
N SER A 392 15.44 -27.09 16.86
CA SER A 392 16.34 -27.62 15.80
C SER A 392 16.11 -29.11 15.53
N ASP A 393 15.57 -29.85 16.51
CA ASP A 393 15.33 -31.29 16.42
C ASP A 393 13.89 -31.61 15.97
N ALA A 394 13.77 -32.06 14.72
CA ALA A 394 12.49 -32.41 14.11
C ALA A 394 11.74 -33.53 14.88
N GLU A 395 12.45 -34.47 15.50
CA GLU A 395 11.80 -35.56 16.25
C GLU A 395 11.22 -35.06 17.57
N SER A 396 11.91 -34.14 18.26
CA SER A 396 11.37 -33.44 19.43
C SER A 396 10.13 -32.62 19.09
N VAL A 397 10.14 -31.92 17.94
CA VAL A 397 8.97 -31.18 17.46
C VAL A 397 7.80 -32.12 17.16
N LYS A 398 8.03 -33.26 16.48
CA LYS A 398 6.99 -34.25 16.24
C LYS A 398 6.35 -34.75 17.55
N LYS A 399 7.17 -35.13 18.54
CA LYS A 399 6.70 -35.59 19.86
C LYS A 399 5.88 -34.53 20.60
N LEU A 400 6.20 -33.25 20.44
CA LEU A 400 5.39 -32.15 20.99
C LEU A 400 3.97 -32.16 20.41
N PHE A 401 3.80 -32.30 19.10
CA PHE A 401 2.47 -32.32 18.48
C PHE A 401 1.70 -33.60 18.84
N GLU A 402 2.38 -34.75 18.95
CA GLU A 402 1.77 -35.99 19.46
C GLU A 402 1.28 -35.84 20.90
N LEU A 403 2.05 -35.16 21.76
CA LEU A 403 1.64 -34.84 23.13
C LEU A 403 0.41 -33.94 23.16
N ILE A 404 0.41 -32.84 22.39
CA ILE A 404 -0.74 -31.92 22.32
C ILE A 404 -1.98 -32.66 21.82
N ALA A 405 -1.85 -33.48 20.77
CA ALA A 405 -2.95 -34.28 20.27
C ALA A 405 -3.47 -35.25 21.33
N LYS A 406 -2.58 -35.97 22.03
CA LYS A 406 -2.96 -36.92 23.09
C LYS A 406 -3.69 -36.23 24.25
N GLU A 407 -3.20 -35.09 24.71
CA GLU A 407 -3.77 -34.41 25.89
C GLU A 407 -5.08 -33.65 25.61
N ASN A 408 -5.36 -33.34 24.34
CA ASN A 408 -6.51 -32.54 23.96
C ASN A 408 -7.41 -33.24 22.94
N ASN A 409 -7.37 -34.57 22.86
CA ASN A 409 -8.20 -35.36 21.93
C ASN A 409 -8.09 -34.90 20.47
N GLY A 410 -6.86 -34.63 20.01
CA GLY A 410 -6.54 -34.15 18.67
C GLY A 410 -6.74 -32.65 18.47
N GLN A 411 -7.14 -31.89 19.50
CA GLN A 411 -7.40 -30.46 19.38
C GLN A 411 -6.10 -29.63 19.45
N LEU A 412 -5.88 -28.87 18.37
CA LEU A 412 -5.02 -27.69 18.32
C LEU A 412 -5.75 -26.64 17.48
N ASP A 413 -5.93 -25.43 18.00
CA ASP A 413 -6.66 -24.36 17.33
C ASP A 413 -5.77 -23.20 16.87
N ILE A 414 -4.68 -22.93 17.59
CA ILE A 414 -3.75 -21.84 17.25
C ILE A 414 -2.31 -22.34 17.32
N LEU A 415 -1.53 -22.18 16.25
CA LEU A 415 -0.08 -22.31 16.26
C LEU A 415 0.52 -20.92 16.07
N VAL A 416 1.44 -20.53 16.95
CA VAL A 416 2.29 -19.36 16.77
C VAL A 416 3.74 -19.83 16.61
N ASN A 417 4.21 -19.76 15.36
CA ASN A 417 5.59 -19.98 14.98
C ASN A 417 6.39 -18.70 15.26
N ASN A 418 7.16 -18.70 16.35
CA ASN A 418 7.90 -17.57 16.89
C ASN A 418 9.36 -17.94 17.25
N ALA A 419 9.66 -19.21 17.53
CA ALA A 419 11.00 -19.64 17.95
C ALA A 419 12.10 -19.16 16.98
N TYR A 420 13.14 -18.53 17.54
CA TYR A 420 14.25 -17.98 16.77
C TYR A 420 15.53 -17.99 17.62
N SER A 421 16.61 -18.60 17.11
CA SER A 421 17.85 -18.85 17.88
C SER A 421 19.00 -17.89 17.57
N ALA A 422 18.90 -17.09 16.50
CA ALA A 422 20.06 -16.45 15.90
C ALA A 422 20.37 -15.03 16.40
N VAL A 423 19.66 -14.54 17.42
CA VAL A 423 19.75 -13.14 17.85
C VAL A 423 21.18 -12.75 18.22
N ASN A 424 21.87 -13.59 19.00
CA ASN A 424 23.26 -13.33 19.41
C ASN A 424 24.24 -13.36 18.23
N PHE A 425 24.06 -14.32 17.31
CA PHE A 425 24.89 -14.42 16.10
C PHE A 425 24.75 -13.16 15.22
N ILE A 426 23.53 -12.66 15.05
CA ILE A 426 23.28 -11.43 14.29
C ILE A 426 23.92 -10.23 14.99
N LEU A 427 23.69 -10.06 16.30
CA LEU A 427 24.25 -8.94 17.06
C LEU A 427 25.78 -8.93 17.02
N GLY A 428 26.42 -10.09 17.19
CA GLY A 428 27.88 -10.24 17.14
C GLY A 428 28.49 -9.96 15.76
N ASN A 429 27.69 -9.93 14.69
CA ASN A 429 28.12 -9.63 13.33
C ASN A 429 27.52 -8.34 12.77
N THR A 430 27.00 -7.46 13.64
CA THR A 430 26.43 -6.17 13.24
C THR A 430 27.49 -5.33 12.51
N GLY A 431 27.14 -4.77 11.36
CA GLY A 431 28.02 -3.92 10.55
C GLY A 431 28.98 -4.69 9.62
N LYS A 432 29.13 -6.01 9.78
CA LYS A 432 29.89 -6.85 8.85
C LYS A 432 29.04 -7.16 7.61
N LYS A 433 29.64 -7.04 6.43
CA LYS A 433 29.03 -7.55 5.18
C LYS A 433 29.07 -9.08 5.19
N PHE A 434 28.21 -9.72 4.39
CA PHE A 434 28.06 -11.18 4.47
C PHE A 434 29.35 -11.97 4.19
N TRP A 435 30.27 -11.42 3.39
CA TRP A 435 31.59 -12.01 3.11
C TRP A 435 32.67 -11.67 4.15
N GLU A 436 32.37 -10.80 5.11
CA GLU A 436 33.27 -10.38 6.21
C GLU A 436 32.94 -11.13 7.52
N ILE A 437 31.87 -11.94 7.53
CA ILE A 437 31.50 -12.75 8.68
C ILE A 437 32.53 -13.88 8.82
N GLU A 438 33.27 -13.87 9.92
CA GLU A 438 34.33 -14.85 10.24
C GLU A 438 33.73 -16.14 10.82
N ALA A 439 32.81 -16.74 10.08
CA ALA A 439 32.24 -18.04 10.36
C ALA A 439 32.12 -18.84 9.06
N ASP A 440 32.04 -20.16 9.18
CA ASP A 440 31.70 -20.99 8.03
C ASP A 440 30.37 -20.51 7.39
N PRO A 441 30.31 -20.28 6.06
CA PRO A 441 29.10 -19.74 5.42
C PRO A 441 27.86 -20.61 5.60
N ALA A 442 28.01 -21.95 5.64
CA ALA A 442 26.88 -22.84 5.86
C ALA A 442 26.38 -22.70 7.31
N TYR A 443 27.29 -22.68 8.28
CA TYR A 443 26.94 -22.41 9.68
C TYR A 443 26.24 -21.04 9.85
N ALA A 444 26.73 -19.99 9.20
CA ALA A 444 26.13 -18.66 9.27
C ALA A 444 24.69 -18.63 8.73
N TYR A 445 24.40 -19.42 7.69
CA TYR A 445 23.05 -19.60 7.18
C TYR A 445 22.18 -20.43 8.14
N ASP A 446 22.69 -21.58 8.60
CA ASP A 446 21.95 -22.54 9.41
C ASP A 446 21.59 -21.98 10.78
N VAL A 447 22.52 -21.30 11.45
CA VAL A 447 22.25 -20.69 12.77
C VAL A 447 21.10 -19.68 12.71
N ILE A 448 20.89 -19.05 11.55
CA ILE A 448 19.82 -18.10 11.27
C ILE A 448 18.51 -18.80 10.87
N ASN A 449 18.59 -19.79 9.99
CA ASN A 449 17.41 -20.33 9.29
C ASN A 449 16.94 -21.71 9.77
N ASP A 450 17.72 -22.45 10.55
CA ASP A 450 17.31 -23.78 11.04
C ASP A 450 16.08 -23.68 11.98
N VAL A 451 16.18 -22.90 13.06
CA VAL A 451 15.05 -22.70 13.97
C VAL A 451 14.04 -21.68 13.43
N GLY A 452 14.51 -20.63 12.75
CA GLY A 452 13.70 -19.49 12.33
C GLY A 452 12.86 -19.71 11.06
N LEU A 453 13.28 -20.62 10.17
CA LEU A 453 12.56 -20.90 8.92
C LEU A 453 12.23 -22.40 8.80
N ARG A 454 13.24 -23.27 8.90
CA ARG A 454 13.06 -24.72 8.71
C ARG A 454 12.13 -25.32 9.76
N ASN A 455 12.29 -24.98 11.03
CA ASN A 455 11.35 -25.42 12.06
C ASN A 455 9.94 -24.83 11.92
N HIS A 456 9.78 -23.60 11.43
CA HIS A 456 8.44 -23.05 11.18
C HIS A 456 7.68 -23.90 10.16
N TYR A 457 8.35 -24.38 9.11
CA TYR A 457 7.79 -25.33 8.16
C TYR A 457 7.41 -26.67 8.82
N ILE A 458 8.30 -27.24 9.66
CA ILE A 458 8.02 -28.50 10.37
C ILE A 458 6.79 -28.36 11.27
N CYS A 459 6.73 -27.31 12.09
CA CYS A 459 5.57 -27.02 12.93
C CYS A 459 4.29 -26.81 12.10
N LEU A 460 4.38 -26.12 10.96
CA LEU A 460 3.24 -25.90 10.06
C LEU A 460 2.67 -27.24 9.56
N VAL A 461 3.52 -28.18 9.15
CA VAL A 461 3.11 -29.51 8.69
C VAL A 461 2.38 -30.28 9.80
N HIS A 462 2.94 -30.31 11.01
CA HIS A 462 2.32 -31.03 12.13
C HIS A 462 1.03 -30.37 12.63
N ALA A 463 0.97 -29.03 12.67
CA ALA A 463 -0.25 -28.32 13.02
C ALA A 463 -1.36 -28.57 11.99
N ALA A 464 -1.05 -28.47 10.69
CA ALA A 464 -2.01 -28.74 9.62
C ALA A 464 -2.62 -30.15 9.73
N ARG A 465 -1.82 -31.16 10.08
CA ARG A 465 -2.31 -32.54 10.31
C ARG A 465 -3.34 -32.67 11.44
N LEU A 466 -3.30 -31.78 12.43
CA LEU A 466 -4.30 -31.74 13.52
C LEU A 466 -5.49 -30.82 13.19
N MET A 467 -5.24 -29.72 12.49
CA MET A 467 -6.23 -28.67 12.20
C MET A 467 -7.14 -29.02 11.03
N VAL A 468 -6.59 -29.58 9.94
CA VAL A 468 -7.34 -29.87 8.70
C VAL A 468 -8.47 -30.88 8.92
N PRO A 469 -8.28 -32.04 9.60
CA PRO A 469 -9.39 -32.96 9.88
C PRO A 469 -10.50 -32.32 10.72
N ARG A 470 -10.15 -31.35 11.58
CA ARG A 470 -11.09 -30.60 12.42
C ARG A 470 -11.76 -29.43 11.70
N LYS A 471 -11.33 -29.14 10.47
CA LYS A 471 -11.79 -28.03 9.63
C LYS A 471 -11.69 -26.64 10.28
N THR A 472 -10.75 -26.47 11.19
CA THR A 472 -10.57 -25.22 11.94
C THR A 472 -9.12 -25.09 12.41
N GLY A 473 -8.57 -23.88 12.34
CA GLY A 473 -7.28 -23.58 12.92
C GLY A 473 -6.73 -22.24 12.42
N LEU A 474 -5.83 -21.65 13.21
CA LEU A 474 -5.05 -20.48 12.85
C LEU A 474 -3.56 -20.78 13.04
N ILE A 475 -2.77 -20.58 11.99
CA ILE A 475 -1.32 -20.62 12.04
C ILE A 475 -0.81 -19.19 11.83
N VAL A 476 -0.04 -18.68 12.80
CA VAL A 476 0.61 -17.37 12.72
C VAL A 476 2.11 -17.58 12.67
N ASN A 477 2.75 -17.16 11.59
CA ASN A 477 4.20 -17.13 11.49
C ASN A 477 4.71 -15.72 11.79
N ILE A 478 5.63 -15.56 12.74
CA ILE A 478 6.20 -14.25 13.07
C ILE A 478 7.24 -13.84 12.01
N GLY A 479 6.80 -13.00 11.08
CA GLY A 479 7.60 -12.42 10.02
C GLY A 479 8.37 -11.16 10.47
N SER A 480 8.74 -10.34 9.50
CA SER A 480 9.43 -9.06 9.72
C SER A 480 9.46 -8.28 8.41
N LEU A 481 9.58 -6.95 8.51
CA LEU A 481 9.94 -6.08 7.40
C LEU A 481 11.19 -6.56 6.63
N GLY A 482 12.11 -7.26 7.31
CA GLY A 482 13.28 -7.88 6.68
C GLY A 482 12.95 -8.90 5.59
N GLY A 483 11.70 -9.37 5.47
CA GLY A 483 11.28 -10.25 4.38
C GLY A 483 11.15 -9.54 3.02
N ILE A 484 11.14 -8.21 3.01
CA ILE A 484 10.98 -7.40 1.80
C ILE A 484 12.04 -6.30 1.64
N SER A 485 12.79 -6.01 2.69
CA SER A 485 13.87 -5.03 2.67
C SER A 485 15.12 -5.55 3.38
N TYR A 486 16.28 -4.99 3.02
CA TYR A 486 17.49 -5.26 3.78
C TYR A 486 17.37 -4.65 5.18
N PHE A 487 17.50 -5.47 6.22
CA PHE A 487 17.34 -5.01 7.61
C PHE A 487 18.55 -5.34 8.49
N LEU A 488 18.87 -6.63 8.68
CA LEU A 488 19.98 -7.06 9.54
C LEU A 488 21.15 -7.60 8.73
N ASN A 489 20.96 -8.75 8.09
CA ASN A 489 21.93 -9.34 7.19
C ASN A 489 21.21 -10.17 6.11
N VAL A 490 21.99 -10.67 5.14
CA VAL A 490 21.47 -11.42 3.99
C VAL A 490 20.68 -12.67 4.43
N ALA A 491 21.26 -13.49 5.31
CA ALA A 491 20.63 -14.72 5.77
C ALA A 491 19.33 -14.48 6.55
N TYR A 492 19.25 -13.39 7.33
CA TYR A 492 18.04 -12.97 8.04
C TYR A 492 16.93 -12.61 7.05
N GLY A 493 17.25 -11.81 6.03
CA GLY A 493 16.29 -11.42 5.01
C GLY A 493 15.74 -12.62 4.23
N ILE A 494 16.61 -13.58 3.88
CA ILE A 494 16.20 -14.85 3.28
C ILE A 494 15.21 -15.60 4.19
N GLY A 495 15.54 -15.71 5.48
CA GLY A 495 14.69 -16.36 6.47
C GLY A 495 13.29 -15.74 6.55
N LYS A 496 13.23 -14.42 6.69
CA LYS A 496 11.97 -13.69 6.83
C LYS A 496 11.15 -13.66 5.54
N GLY A 497 11.80 -13.51 4.39
CA GLY A 497 11.13 -13.63 3.09
C GLY A 497 10.60 -15.06 2.86
N GLY A 498 11.35 -16.06 3.31
CA GLY A 498 10.94 -17.46 3.31
C GLY A 498 9.72 -17.73 4.20
N ILE A 499 9.61 -17.10 5.36
CA ILE A 499 8.43 -17.19 6.24
C ILE A 499 7.18 -16.61 5.57
N ASP A 500 7.30 -15.45 4.92
CA ASP A 500 6.15 -14.85 4.25
C ASP A 500 5.72 -15.69 3.04
N ARG A 501 6.70 -16.28 2.32
CA ARG A 501 6.43 -17.19 1.22
C ARG A 501 5.81 -18.51 1.69
N LEU A 502 6.31 -19.06 2.79
CA LEU A 502 5.72 -20.23 3.46
C LEU A 502 4.25 -19.98 3.79
N SER A 503 3.93 -18.80 4.33
CA SER A 503 2.57 -18.43 4.71
C SER A 503 1.66 -18.31 3.48
N SER A 504 2.12 -17.64 2.41
CA SER A 504 1.31 -17.48 1.19
C SER A 504 1.06 -18.79 0.46
N ASP A 505 2.07 -19.66 0.37
CA ASP A 505 1.96 -20.89 -0.41
C ASP A 505 1.17 -21.95 0.38
N ALA A 506 1.40 -22.05 1.70
CA ALA A 506 0.58 -22.92 2.55
C ALA A 506 -0.90 -22.52 2.53
N ALA A 507 -1.22 -21.24 2.41
CA ALA A 507 -2.61 -20.78 2.31
C ALA A 507 -3.33 -21.36 1.08
N ILE A 508 -2.62 -21.52 -0.05
CA ILE A 508 -3.14 -22.13 -1.27
C ILE A 508 -3.50 -23.60 -1.04
N GLU A 509 -2.63 -24.35 -0.36
CA GLU A 509 -2.85 -25.77 -0.05
C GLU A 509 -3.93 -25.97 1.03
N LEU A 510 -4.04 -25.02 1.97
CA LEU A 510 -5.05 -25.05 3.03
C LEU A 510 -6.42 -24.50 2.58
N ALA A 511 -6.55 -23.99 1.35
CA ALA A 511 -7.80 -23.44 0.83
C ALA A 511 -8.94 -24.47 0.92
N GLY A 512 -10.09 -24.05 1.47
CA GLY A 512 -11.26 -24.92 1.65
C GLY A 512 -11.17 -25.89 2.83
N THR A 513 -10.05 -25.96 3.55
CA THR A 513 -9.91 -26.82 4.75
C THR A 513 -10.49 -26.17 6.01
N GLY A 514 -10.71 -24.86 6.03
CA GLY A 514 -11.10 -24.11 7.24
C GLY A 514 -9.92 -23.74 8.16
N VAL A 515 -8.69 -24.04 7.75
CA VAL A 515 -7.46 -23.60 8.42
C VAL A 515 -6.95 -22.33 7.75
N THR A 516 -6.66 -21.31 8.56
CA THR A 516 -6.06 -20.05 8.13
C THR A 516 -4.59 -20.02 8.50
N VAL A 517 -3.74 -19.51 7.59
CA VAL A 517 -2.33 -19.22 7.87
C VAL A 517 -2.02 -17.78 7.53
N VAL A 518 -1.30 -17.06 8.39
CA VAL A 518 -0.91 -15.66 8.17
C VAL A 518 0.54 -15.44 8.58
N SER A 519 1.17 -14.41 8.00
CA SER A 519 2.41 -13.84 8.53
C SER A 519 2.06 -12.62 9.37
N LEU A 520 2.62 -12.49 10.57
CA LEU A 520 2.47 -11.30 11.41
C LEU A 520 3.82 -10.60 11.56
N TRP A 521 3.87 -9.30 11.27
CA TRP A 521 5.04 -8.46 11.41
C TRP A 521 4.87 -7.51 12.60
N PRO A 522 5.54 -7.80 13.73
CA PRO A 522 5.74 -6.81 14.80
C PRO A 522 6.60 -5.63 14.32
N GLY A 523 6.37 -4.45 14.90
CA GLY A 523 7.30 -3.33 14.81
C GLY A 523 8.52 -3.51 15.71
N ALA A 524 9.16 -2.40 16.10
CA ALA A 524 10.20 -2.41 17.11
C ALA A 524 9.65 -2.90 18.47
N VAL A 525 10.03 -4.09 18.94
CA VAL A 525 9.56 -4.63 20.23
C VAL A 525 10.61 -4.48 21.33
N LYS A 526 10.20 -3.96 22.48
CA LYS A 526 11.02 -3.77 23.69
C LYS A 526 11.24 -5.07 24.46
N THR A 527 11.89 -6.05 23.83
CA THR A 527 12.28 -7.31 24.47
C THR A 527 13.36 -7.09 25.54
N GLU A 528 13.54 -8.06 26.43
CA GLU A 528 14.51 -8.01 27.53
C GLU A 528 15.95 -7.78 27.01
N LEU A 529 16.30 -8.37 25.86
CA LEU A 529 17.59 -8.14 25.22
C LEU A 529 17.73 -6.70 24.70
N ILE A 530 16.69 -6.15 24.10
CA ILE A 530 16.68 -4.76 23.63
C ILE A 530 16.73 -3.80 24.82
N GLN A 531 15.99 -4.08 25.89
CA GLN A 531 16.04 -3.29 27.12
C GLN A 531 17.45 -3.28 27.72
N THR A 532 18.12 -4.43 27.72
CA THR A 532 19.46 -4.57 28.32
C THR A 532 20.58 -4.00 27.44
N ASN A 533 20.49 -4.15 26.12
CA ASN A 533 21.59 -3.84 25.20
C ASN A 533 21.41 -2.53 24.43
N VAL A 534 20.16 -2.07 24.25
CA VAL A 534 19.84 -0.87 23.47
C VAL A 534 19.27 0.23 24.35
N LEU A 535 18.32 -0.09 25.24
CA LEU A 535 17.59 0.91 26.03
C LEU A 535 18.16 1.11 27.45
N LYS A 536 19.36 0.60 27.74
CA LYS A 536 20.00 0.68 29.05
C LYS A 536 20.28 2.11 29.48
N GLU A 537 20.69 2.95 28.54
CA GLU A 537 20.98 4.36 28.75
C GLU A 537 20.54 5.15 27.52
N ASP A 538 19.85 6.27 27.73
CA ASP A 538 19.50 7.18 26.63
C ASP A 538 20.77 7.84 26.10
N ASN A 539 21.19 7.37 24.94
CA ASN A 539 22.34 7.90 24.21
C ASN A 539 21.93 8.80 23.04
N GLY A 540 20.64 9.13 22.91
CA GLY A 540 20.09 9.95 21.82
C GLY A 540 20.15 9.33 20.42
N SER A 541 20.66 8.10 20.27
CA SER A 541 20.83 7.46 18.96
C SER A 541 19.49 7.15 18.30
N ALA A 542 19.48 7.10 16.96
CA ALA A 542 18.31 6.71 16.19
C ALA A 542 17.79 5.31 16.58
N VAL A 543 18.71 4.39 16.89
CA VAL A 543 18.38 3.02 17.33
C VAL A 543 17.72 3.03 18.71
N TYR A 544 18.23 3.83 19.66
CA TYR A 544 17.59 3.98 20.96
C TYR A 544 16.16 4.50 20.81
N LYS A 545 15.97 5.62 20.09
CA LYS A 545 14.64 6.23 19.89
C LYS A 545 13.65 5.26 19.24
N TYR A 546 14.11 4.56 18.20
CA TYR A 546 13.30 3.58 17.48
C TYR A 546 12.74 2.48 18.39
N PHE A 547 13.57 1.91 19.28
CA PHE A 547 13.10 0.89 20.22
C PHE A 547 12.37 1.46 21.44
N ASN A 548 12.73 2.66 21.91
CA ASN A 548 12.09 3.28 23.07
C ASN A 548 10.60 3.58 22.80
N GLU A 549 10.32 4.10 21.60
CA GLU A 549 8.98 4.37 21.10
C GLU A 549 8.24 3.11 20.61
N GLY A 550 8.92 1.97 20.61
CA GLY A 550 8.40 0.69 20.16
C GLY A 550 7.27 0.10 21.00
N GLU A 551 6.84 -1.08 20.57
CA GLU A 551 5.81 -1.94 21.15
C GLU A 551 6.30 -2.64 22.43
N SER A 552 5.37 -2.91 23.34
CA SER A 552 5.57 -3.86 24.42
C SER A 552 5.64 -5.29 23.88
N ILE A 553 6.22 -6.20 24.66
CA ILE A 553 6.23 -7.62 24.30
C ILE A 553 4.83 -8.23 24.20
N TYR A 554 3.82 -7.61 24.80
CA TYR A 554 2.43 -8.08 24.83
C TYR A 554 1.67 -7.71 23.56
N TYR A 555 2.05 -6.63 22.86
CA TYR A 555 1.24 -6.11 21.76
C TYR A 555 1.04 -7.08 20.59
N PRO A 556 2.07 -7.83 20.13
CA PRO A 556 1.87 -8.87 19.12
C PRO A 556 0.84 -9.92 19.56
N GLY A 557 0.80 -10.26 20.86
CA GLY A 557 -0.20 -11.15 21.43
C GLY A 557 -1.63 -10.63 21.32
N LYS A 558 -1.84 -9.35 21.64
CA LYS A 558 -3.14 -8.68 21.48
C LYS A 558 -3.59 -8.72 20.02
N CYS A 559 -2.66 -8.50 19.09
CA CYS A 559 -2.92 -8.58 17.65
C CYS A 559 -3.35 -9.99 17.23
N ILE A 560 -2.67 -11.04 17.72
CA ILE A 560 -3.05 -12.43 17.42
C ILE A 560 -4.43 -12.77 17.98
N VAL A 561 -4.76 -12.36 19.20
CA VAL A 561 -6.11 -12.53 19.77
C VAL A 561 -7.17 -11.85 18.89
N LYS A 562 -6.85 -10.65 18.40
CA LYS A 562 -7.74 -9.93 17.47
C LYS A 562 -7.92 -10.69 16.16
N ILE A 563 -6.84 -11.15 15.53
CA ILE A 563 -6.89 -11.96 14.30
C ILE A 563 -7.74 -13.22 14.54
N ALA A 564 -7.45 -13.98 15.61
CA ALA A 564 -8.13 -15.23 15.95
C ALA A 564 -9.65 -15.08 16.20
N THR A 565 -10.13 -13.86 16.39
CA THR A 565 -11.53 -13.53 16.66
C THR A 565 -12.20 -12.74 15.53
N LEU A 566 -11.52 -12.60 14.38
CA LEU A 566 -12.13 -12.00 13.19
C LEU A 566 -13.28 -12.88 12.66
N PRO A 567 -14.44 -12.30 12.31
CA PRO A 567 -15.57 -13.07 11.79
C PRO A 567 -15.25 -13.74 10.44
N ASP A 568 -14.39 -13.12 9.65
CA ASP A 568 -14.01 -13.55 8.30
C ASP A 568 -12.55 -14.04 8.22
N LEU A 569 -12.03 -14.65 9.29
CA LEU A 569 -10.62 -15.05 9.41
C LEU A 569 -10.06 -15.76 8.15
N ASN A 570 -10.83 -16.68 7.56
CA ASN A 570 -10.41 -17.44 6.38
C ASN A 570 -10.12 -16.57 5.13
N LYS A 571 -10.73 -15.38 5.01
CA LYS A 571 -10.46 -14.45 3.90
C LYS A 571 -9.05 -13.88 3.93
N HIS A 572 -8.43 -13.93 5.09
CA HIS A 572 -7.10 -13.38 5.34
C HIS A 572 -5.99 -14.42 5.22
N SER A 573 -6.30 -15.66 4.85
CA SER A 573 -5.29 -16.71 4.69
C SER A 573 -4.28 -16.31 3.60
N GLY A 574 -3.00 -16.40 3.93
CA GLY A 574 -1.87 -16.04 3.08
C GLY A 574 -1.46 -14.56 3.14
N GLU A 575 -2.18 -13.73 3.91
CA GLU A 575 -1.86 -12.32 4.07
C GLU A 575 -0.75 -12.09 5.13
N ILE A 576 0.03 -11.05 4.90
CA ILE A 576 0.89 -10.39 5.87
C ILE A 576 0.04 -9.37 6.64
N PHE A 577 -0.08 -9.58 7.95
CA PHE A 577 -0.55 -8.57 8.89
C PHE A 577 0.63 -7.82 9.48
N THR A 578 0.50 -6.51 9.66
CA THR A 578 1.41 -5.76 10.51
C THR A 578 0.70 -5.35 11.79
N THR A 579 1.42 -5.34 12.91
CA THR A 579 0.89 -4.84 14.19
C THR A 579 0.45 -3.38 14.07
N THR A 580 1.15 -2.58 13.24
CA THR A 580 0.78 -1.20 12.89
C THR A 580 -0.55 -1.11 12.13
N TYR A 581 -0.79 -1.99 11.15
CA TYR A 581 -2.08 -2.07 10.46
C TYR A 581 -3.19 -2.43 11.44
N ILE A 582 -2.98 -3.42 12.30
CA ILE A 582 -3.97 -3.84 13.30
C ILE A 582 -4.27 -2.71 14.30
N ALA A 583 -3.25 -1.96 14.73
CA ALA A 583 -3.42 -0.78 15.57
C ALA A 583 -4.38 0.22 14.92
N LYS A 584 -4.10 0.57 13.66
CA LYS A 584 -4.85 1.57 12.90
C LYS A 584 -6.27 1.10 12.57
N GLU A 585 -6.40 -0.08 12.00
CA GLU A 585 -7.66 -0.63 11.51
C GLU A 585 -8.64 -0.93 12.65
N TYR A 586 -8.14 -1.55 13.72
CA TYR A 586 -8.99 -2.02 14.82
C TYR A 586 -8.92 -1.14 16.07
N GLN A 587 -8.23 0.01 16.00
CA GLN A 587 -8.00 0.91 17.13
C GLN A 587 -7.43 0.18 18.36
N LEU A 588 -6.62 -0.86 18.11
CA LEU A 588 -6.10 -1.75 19.14
C LEU A 588 -4.87 -1.10 19.79
N LYS A 589 -5.03 -0.68 21.05
CA LYS A 589 -3.96 -0.04 21.82
C LYS A 589 -3.02 -1.05 22.48
N ASP A 590 -1.78 -0.66 22.67
CA ASP A 590 -0.81 -1.39 23.49
C ASP A 590 -1.13 -1.23 25.00
N VAL A 591 -0.36 -1.90 25.85
CA VAL A 591 -0.52 -1.90 27.32
C VAL A 591 -0.28 -0.53 27.94
N ASP A 592 0.47 0.33 27.26
CA ASP A 592 0.71 1.73 27.65
C ASP A 592 -0.37 2.70 27.11
N GLY A 593 -1.37 2.18 26.40
CA GLY A 593 -2.48 2.97 25.83
C GLY A 593 -2.18 3.65 24.50
N ARG A 594 -0.94 3.54 23.96
CA ARG A 594 -0.60 4.08 22.64
C ARG A 594 -1.15 3.20 21.52
N LEU A 595 -1.29 3.77 20.33
CA LEU A 595 -1.47 3.03 19.09
C LEU A 595 -0.09 2.84 18.47
N PRO A 596 0.46 1.61 18.45
CA PRO A 596 1.75 1.38 17.83
C PRO A 596 1.76 1.73 16.35
N ALA A 597 2.80 2.45 15.95
CA ALA A 597 2.97 2.95 14.60
C ALA A 597 4.47 2.90 14.28
N ASP A 598 4.93 1.79 13.71
CA ASP A 598 6.32 1.66 13.30
C ASP A 598 6.55 2.43 11.98
N PRO A 599 7.42 3.46 11.96
CA PRO A 599 7.62 4.29 10.77
C PRO A 599 8.10 3.50 9.55
N ASN A 600 8.93 2.47 9.75
CA ASN A 600 9.48 1.67 8.65
C ASN A 600 8.39 0.77 8.06
N VAL A 601 7.50 0.24 8.92
CA VAL A 601 6.33 -0.54 8.48
C VAL A 601 5.32 0.35 7.77
N LEU A 602 5.06 1.56 8.29
CA LEU A 602 4.15 2.53 7.66
C LEU A 602 4.58 2.84 6.22
N GLN A 603 5.87 3.09 6.00
CA GLN A 603 6.43 3.35 4.65
C GLN A 603 6.22 2.16 3.70
N ALA A 604 6.22 0.93 4.21
CA ALA A 604 6.04 -0.28 3.42
C ALA A 604 4.56 -0.69 3.23
N THR A 605 3.59 -0.01 3.86
CA THR A 605 2.19 -0.46 3.91
C THR A 605 1.59 -0.71 2.53
N SER A 606 1.76 0.23 1.60
CA SER A 606 1.22 0.10 0.23
C SER A 606 1.82 -1.10 -0.52
N PHE A 607 3.12 -1.37 -0.30
CA PHE A 607 3.78 -2.52 -0.89
C PHE A 607 3.31 -3.84 -0.26
N ILE A 608 3.10 -3.87 1.05
CA ILE A 608 2.53 -5.03 1.75
C ILE A 608 1.12 -5.32 1.23
N ASP A 609 0.29 -4.30 1.04
CA ASP A 609 -1.06 -4.45 0.47
C ASP A 609 -1.02 -5.02 -0.95
N GLN A 610 -0.09 -4.55 -1.78
CA GLN A 610 0.14 -5.11 -3.12
C GLN A 610 0.62 -6.56 -3.06
N MET A 611 1.56 -6.89 -2.16
CA MET A 611 2.03 -8.26 -1.99
C MET A 611 0.92 -9.18 -1.53
N ASN A 612 0.09 -8.74 -0.59
CA ASN A 612 -1.09 -9.48 -0.14
C ASN A 612 -2.06 -9.69 -1.30
N ALA A 613 -2.35 -8.65 -2.09
CA ALA A 613 -3.21 -8.76 -3.27
C ALA A 613 -2.67 -9.76 -4.29
N VAL A 614 -1.36 -9.78 -4.56
CA VAL A 614 -0.73 -10.72 -5.50
C VAL A 614 -0.74 -12.15 -4.94
N ARG A 615 -0.33 -12.33 -3.69
CA ARG A 615 -0.14 -13.65 -3.07
C ARG A 615 -1.45 -14.36 -2.77
N THR A 616 -2.50 -13.62 -2.42
CA THR A 616 -3.82 -14.21 -2.11
C THR A 616 -4.80 -14.20 -3.28
N ARG A 617 -4.40 -13.69 -4.46
CA ARG A 617 -5.27 -13.62 -5.66
C ARG A 617 -5.91 -14.95 -6.02
N VAL A 618 -5.15 -16.05 -5.94
CA VAL A 618 -5.64 -17.41 -6.29
C VAL A 618 -6.67 -17.92 -5.28
N LEU A 619 -6.63 -17.44 -4.04
CA LEU A 619 -7.56 -17.80 -2.98
C LEU A 619 -8.91 -17.08 -3.14
N LYS A 620 -8.87 -15.79 -3.54
CA LYS A 620 -10.06 -14.94 -3.70
C LYS A 620 -10.95 -15.32 -4.89
N GLY A 621 -10.51 -16.23 -5.77
CA GLY A 621 -11.33 -16.83 -6.82
C GLY A 621 -11.91 -18.21 -6.49
N LYS A 622 -11.55 -18.78 -5.33
CA LYS A 622 -11.99 -20.13 -4.87
C LYS A 622 -12.87 -20.09 -3.62
N GLN A 623 -12.85 -18.99 -2.86
CA GLN A 623 -13.80 -18.66 -1.79
C GLN A 623 -14.99 -17.92 -2.38
#